data_AF-A0A3S9PVL9-F1
#
_entry.id   AF-A0A3S9PVL9-F1
#
_cell.length_a   1.000
_cell.length_b   1.000
_cell.length_c   1.000
_cell.angle_alpha   90.00
_cell.angle_beta   90.00
_cell.angle_gamma   90.00
#
_symmetry.space_group_name_H-M   'P 1'
#
loop_
_entity.id
_entity.type
_entity.pdbx_description
1 polymer ?
#
loop_
_entity_poly.entity_id
_entity_poly.type
_entity_poly.pdbx_seq_one_letter_code
_entity_poly.pdbx_strand_id
1 'polypeptide(L)'
;MGSWKGDVLFREANPEGFRSYFRCRYCRDARPSWAPVFADRHLHCDRGTRHHCPVCPVGHVPKVRIVQAGNGPTGIELQCGRAHIDLAHLGEAYVLDEDGMHERLGVESSGRDFVCYSPWVKTGVVIDNIDDADPIESWVICSRRPDRLVESLKTHTPSR
;
A
#
# COMPACT_ATOMS: atom_id res chain seq x y z
N MET A 1 6.06 12.45 30.83
CA MET A 1 7.09 11.61 30.17
C MET A 1 6.85 11.64 28.67
N GLY A 2 7.74 11.96 27.76
CA GLY A 2 9.11 12.47 27.82
C GLY A 2 9.35 13.39 26.61
N SER A 3 10.11 14.44 26.86
CA SER A 3 10.50 15.50 25.93
C SER A 3 11.47 14.98 24.87
N TRP A 4 11.22 15.24 23.59
CA TRP A 4 12.24 15.08 22.54
C TRP A 4 13.00 16.40 22.39
N LYS A 5 14.09 16.53 23.15
CA LYS A 5 15.16 17.48 22.80
C LYS A 5 16.01 16.83 21.70
N GLY A 6 16.00 17.44 20.52
CA GLY A 6 16.96 17.12 19.47
C GLY A 6 18.32 17.64 19.90
N ASP A 7 19.24 16.73 20.19
CA ASP A 7 20.65 17.05 20.33
C ASP A 7 21.43 16.46 19.15
N VAL A 8 21.98 17.39 18.38
CA VAL A 8 23.04 17.16 17.38
C VAL A 8 24.29 16.75 18.14
N LEU A 9 24.73 15.50 18.01
CA LEU A 9 26.04 15.06 18.51
C LEU A 9 26.67 14.04 17.56
N PHE A 10 27.35 14.54 16.52
CA PHE A 10 28.78 14.32 16.23
C PHE A 10 29.11 14.87 14.83
N ARG A 11 29.94 15.91 14.78
CA ARG A 11 30.66 16.36 13.58
C ARG A 11 32.10 15.86 13.71
N GLU A 12 32.41 14.75 13.06
CA GLU A 12 33.79 14.43 12.69
C GLU A 12 33.96 14.78 11.21
N ALA A 13 34.92 15.66 10.94
CA ALA A 13 35.35 15.98 9.58
C ALA A 13 36.17 14.80 9.05
N ASN A 14 35.61 14.04 8.11
CA ASN A 14 36.34 13.04 7.33
C ASN A 14 36.96 13.74 6.09
N PRO A 15 38.27 13.59 5.81
CA PRO A 15 38.92 14.17 4.62
C PRO A 15 38.48 13.55 3.28
N GLU A 16 37.75 12.45 3.29
CA GLU A 16 37.25 11.76 2.09
C GLU A 16 35.79 12.18 1.79
N GLY A 17 35.60 13.34 1.14
CA GLY A 17 34.42 13.73 0.34
C GLY A 17 33.01 13.38 0.86
N PHE A 18 32.20 14.40 1.14
CA PHE A 18 30.76 14.34 1.45
C PHE A 18 30.00 13.19 0.75
N ARG A 19 29.85 12.05 1.44
CA ARG A 19 28.81 11.06 1.13
C ARG A 19 27.62 11.29 2.04
N SER A 20 26.70 12.12 1.56
CA SER A 20 25.39 12.30 2.18
C SER A 20 24.58 11.00 2.03
N TYR A 21 24.72 10.07 2.97
CA TYR A 21 23.86 8.89 3.04
C TYR A 21 22.49 9.29 3.58
N PHE A 22 21.51 9.50 2.70
CA PHE A 22 20.11 9.61 3.11
C PHE A 22 19.64 8.25 3.66
N ARG A 23 19.62 8.12 4.99
CA ARG A 23 19.32 6.87 5.72
C ARG A 23 17.80 6.69 5.88
N CYS A 24 17.21 5.80 5.09
CA CYS A 24 15.84 5.30 5.32
C CYS A 24 15.73 4.69 6.73
N ARG A 25 14.62 4.92 7.44
CA ARG A 25 14.36 4.39 8.79
C ARG A 25 14.50 2.87 8.85
N TYR A 26 14.15 2.14 7.80
CA TYR A 26 14.18 0.66 7.75
C TYR A 26 15.55 0.05 7.49
N CYS A 27 16.42 0.69 6.70
CA CYS A 27 17.80 0.21 6.51
C CYS A 27 18.71 0.53 7.69
N ARG A 28 18.25 1.32 8.67
CA ARG A 28 19.01 1.66 9.87
C ARG A 28 19.26 0.44 10.76
N ASP A 29 18.36 -0.55 10.73
CA ASP A 29 18.38 -1.72 11.61
C ASP A 29 18.84 -3.01 10.90
N ALA A 30 19.17 -2.93 9.60
CA ALA A 30 19.74 -4.05 8.87
C ALA A 30 21.18 -4.31 9.36
N ARG A 31 21.43 -5.51 9.89
CA ARG A 31 22.70 -5.88 10.56
C ARG A 31 23.92 -5.76 9.62
N PRO A 32 25.13 -5.48 10.16
CA PRO A 32 26.36 -5.28 9.40
C PRO A 32 26.76 -6.45 8.47
N SER A 33 26.27 -7.67 8.72
CA SER A 33 26.63 -8.87 7.96
C SER A 33 26.09 -8.91 6.52
N TRP A 34 25.24 -7.95 6.14
CA TRP A 34 24.62 -7.87 4.80
C TRP A 34 25.34 -6.86 3.88
N ALA A 35 26.43 -6.25 4.36
CA ALA A 35 27.20 -5.21 3.67
C ALA A 35 27.74 -5.57 2.27
N PRO A 36 28.19 -6.81 1.94
CA PRO A 36 28.85 -7.03 0.65
C PRO A 36 27.90 -7.08 -0.54
N VAL A 37 26.57 -7.12 -0.34
CA VAL A 37 25.59 -7.17 -1.45
C VAL A 37 25.29 -5.77 -2.03
N PHE A 38 25.70 -4.69 -1.34
CA PHE A 38 25.25 -3.32 -1.63
C PHE A 38 26.36 -2.35 -2.04
N ALA A 39 27.59 -2.81 -2.23
CA ALA A 39 28.74 -1.93 -2.42
C ALA A 39 28.77 -1.18 -3.76
N ASP A 40 28.04 -1.63 -4.79
CA ASP A 40 28.31 -1.18 -6.17
C ASP A 40 27.09 -0.66 -6.96
N ARG A 41 25.97 -0.36 -6.29
CA ARG A 41 24.86 0.33 -6.96
C ARG A 41 24.45 1.54 -6.16
N HIS A 42 24.52 2.70 -6.81
CA HIS A 42 23.92 3.96 -6.37
C HIS A 42 22.41 3.75 -6.15
N LEU A 43 22.05 3.23 -4.97
CA LEU A 43 20.66 3.06 -4.56
C LEU A 43 20.13 4.41 -4.10
N HIS A 44 19.64 5.19 -5.06
CA HIS A 44 18.80 6.35 -4.78
C HIS A 44 17.47 5.86 -4.19
N CYS A 45 17.28 6.11 -2.89
CA CYS A 45 16.03 5.84 -2.18
C CYS A 45 15.03 6.96 -2.47
N ASP A 46 14.46 6.97 -3.68
CA ASP A 46 13.35 7.84 -4.01
C ASP A 46 12.06 7.23 -3.46
N ARG A 47 11.36 7.96 -2.58
CA ARG A 47 10.07 7.54 -2.07
C ARG A 47 9.08 7.50 -3.25
N GLY A 48 8.97 6.35 -3.91
CA GLY A 48 7.79 6.01 -4.69
C GLY A 48 7.98 5.61 -6.14
N THR A 49 9.11 5.83 -6.81
CA THR A 49 9.20 5.40 -8.23
C THR A 49 10.61 5.03 -8.70
N ARG A 50 10.69 3.84 -9.32
CA ARG A 50 11.70 3.31 -10.29
C ARG A 50 12.80 2.35 -9.85
N HIS A 51 13.25 2.29 -8.59
CA HIS A 51 14.31 1.31 -8.21
C HIS A 51 13.88 0.36 -7.08
N HIS A 52 13.88 -0.94 -7.41
CA HIS A 52 13.44 -2.03 -6.54
C HIS A 52 14.48 -2.27 -5.44
N CYS A 53 14.20 -1.82 -4.21
CA CYS A 53 15.02 -2.15 -3.05
C CYS A 53 14.59 -3.52 -2.50
N PRO A 54 15.44 -4.56 -2.52
CA PRO A 54 15.05 -5.93 -2.15
C PRO A 54 14.77 -6.12 -0.65
N VAL A 55 15.14 -5.14 0.19
CA VAL A 55 14.98 -5.19 1.65
C VAL A 55 13.86 -4.28 2.17
N CYS A 56 13.18 -3.53 1.29
CA CYS A 56 12.18 -2.58 1.73
C CYS A 56 10.78 -3.23 1.74
N PRO A 57 10.16 -3.48 2.92
CA PRO A 57 8.86 -4.14 3.01
C PRO A 57 7.73 -3.35 2.32
N VAL A 58 7.92 -2.04 2.13
CA VAL A 58 6.94 -1.15 1.49
C VAL A 58 6.97 -1.20 -0.05
N GLY A 59 7.94 -1.88 -0.66
CA GLY A 59 8.07 -1.99 -2.13
C GLY A 59 7.08 -2.98 -2.77
N HIS A 60 6.50 -3.88 -1.98
CA HIS A 60 5.53 -4.90 -2.42
C HIS A 60 4.10 -4.58 -1.99
N VAL A 61 3.76 -3.30 -1.86
CA VAL A 61 2.36 -2.93 -1.64
C VAL A 61 1.61 -3.16 -2.95
N PRO A 62 0.50 -3.90 -2.95
CA PRO A 62 -0.28 -4.07 -4.15
C PRO A 62 -0.71 -2.69 -4.68
N LYS A 63 -0.51 -2.49 -5.97
CA LYS A 63 -0.86 -1.23 -6.64
C LYS A 63 -2.36 -1.24 -6.86
N VAL A 64 -3.06 -0.36 -6.15
CA VAL A 64 -4.49 -0.10 -6.33
C VAL A 64 -4.65 1.12 -7.22
N ARG A 65 -5.46 1.01 -8.27
CA ARG A 65 -5.68 2.07 -9.27
C ARG A 65 -7.12 2.04 -9.72
N ILE A 66 -7.66 3.22 -10.04
CA ILE A 66 -8.87 3.35 -10.86
C ILE A 66 -8.41 3.77 -12.24
N VAL A 67 -8.82 3.04 -13.28
CA VAL A 67 -8.36 3.29 -14.65
C VAL A 67 -9.51 3.21 -15.64
N GLN A 68 -9.41 3.96 -16.73
CA GLN A 68 -10.33 3.85 -17.86
C GLN A 68 -9.75 2.84 -18.86
N ALA A 69 -10.00 1.55 -18.61
CA ALA A 69 -9.39 0.45 -19.39
C ALA A 69 -10.33 -0.74 -19.64
N GLY A 70 -11.55 -0.72 -19.09
CA GLY A 70 -12.49 -1.83 -19.20
C GLY A 70 -13.43 -1.72 -20.38
N ASN A 71 -13.95 -2.86 -20.82
CA ASN A 71 -15.09 -2.94 -21.76
C ASN A 71 -16.43 -3.08 -21.03
N GLY A 72 -16.44 -2.92 -19.71
CA GLY A 72 -17.65 -3.02 -18.89
C GLY A 72 -18.56 -1.79 -19.02
N PRO A 73 -19.70 -1.77 -18.31
CA PRO A 73 -20.74 -0.76 -18.47
C PRO A 73 -20.27 0.67 -18.18
N THR A 74 -19.34 0.86 -17.24
CA THR A 74 -18.75 2.19 -16.99
C THR A 74 -17.51 2.44 -17.85
N GLY A 75 -16.81 1.38 -18.26
CA GLY A 75 -15.49 1.47 -18.89
C GLY A 75 -14.39 1.90 -17.91
N ILE A 76 -14.72 2.03 -16.63
CA ILE A 76 -13.82 2.39 -15.54
C ILE A 76 -13.69 1.18 -14.62
N GLU A 77 -12.45 0.80 -14.32
CA GLU A 77 -12.15 -0.37 -13.50
C GLU A 77 -11.36 -0.01 -12.25
N LEU A 78 -11.68 -0.69 -11.16
CA LEU A 78 -10.80 -0.81 -10.01
C LEU A 78 -9.80 -1.95 -10.28
N GLN A 79 -8.52 -1.63 -10.28
CA GLN A 79 -7.42 -2.59 -10.44
C GLN A 79 -6.64 -2.74 -9.14
N CYS A 80 -6.59 -3.97 -8.64
CA CYS A 80 -5.90 -4.37 -7.42
C CYS A 80 -4.84 -5.42 -7.76
N GLY A 81 -3.62 -4.97 -8.05
CA GLY A 81 -2.55 -5.86 -8.53
C GLY A 81 -2.87 -6.44 -9.91
N ARG A 82 -3.25 -7.72 -9.98
CA ARG A 82 -3.66 -8.40 -11.23
C ARG A 82 -5.18 -8.51 -11.38
N ALA A 83 -5.92 -8.41 -10.27
CA ALA A 83 -7.38 -8.45 -10.29
C ALA A 83 -7.93 -7.10 -10.72
N HIS A 84 -9.03 -7.12 -11.47
CA HIS A 84 -9.73 -5.93 -11.91
C HIS A 84 -11.23 -6.19 -11.98
N ILE A 85 -12.02 -5.15 -11.75
CA ILE A 85 -13.49 -5.19 -11.77
C ILE A 85 -14.02 -3.84 -12.24
N ASP A 86 -15.03 -3.84 -13.12
CA ASP A 86 -15.70 -2.61 -13.56
C ASP A 86 -16.49 -2.00 -12.40
N LEU A 87 -16.45 -0.67 -12.26
CA LEU A 87 -17.09 0.02 -11.14
C LEU A 87 -18.62 -0.16 -11.11
N ALA A 88 -19.27 -0.58 -12.21
CA ALA A 88 -20.69 -0.94 -12.22
C ALA A 88 -21.03 -2.14 -11.31
N HIS A 89 -20.04 -2.98 -11.00
CA HIS A 89 -20.18 -4.18 -10.18
C HIS A 89 -19.75 -3.95 -8.72
N LEU A 90 -19.37 -2.73 -8.36
CA LEU A 90 -19.02 -2.38 -6.99
C LEU A 90 -20.16 -1.58 -6.33
N GLY A 91 -20.50 -2.00 -5.12
CA GLY A 91 -21.48 -1.34 -4.26
C GLY A 91 -20.84 -0.33 -3.32
N GLU A 92 -21.35 -0.27 -2.09
CA GLU A 92 -20.88 0.66 -1.08
C GLU A 92 -19.45 0.33 -0.63
N ALA A 93 -18.70 1.38 -0.31
CA ALA A 93 -17.31 1.27 0.12
C ALA A 93 -17.13 1.89 1.51
N TYR A 94 -16.60 1.10 2.44
CA TYR A 94 -16.42 1.47 3.84
C TYR A 94 -14.95 1.42 4.24
N VAL A 95 -14.49 2.43 4.96
CA VAL A 95 -13.14 2.46 5.52
C VAL A 95 -13.07 1.50 6.70
N LEU A 96 -12.01 0.70 6.73
CA LEU A 96 -11.64 -0.14 7.87
C LEU A 96 -10.37 0.42 8.51
N ASP A 97 -10.44 0.62 9.82
CA ASP A 97 -9.28 0.91 10.66
C ASP A 97 -8.49 -0.37 10.97
N GLU A 98 -7.53 -0.30 11.90
CA GLU A 98 -6.68 -1.45 12.24
C GLU A 98 -7.47 -2.63 12.83
N ASP A 99 -8.38 -2.33 13.74
CA ASP A 99 -9.19 -3.36 14.40
C ASP A 99 -10.20 -3.96 13.41
N GLY A 100 -10.89 -3.13 12.62
CA GLY A 100 -11.82 -3.60 11.60
C GLY A 100 -11.14 -4.44 10.51
N MET A 101 -9.93 -4.08 10.07
CA MET A 101 -9.15 -4.91 9.15
C MET A 101 -8.75 -6.25 9.77
N HIS A 102 -8.39 -6.27 11.05
CA HIS A 102 -8.01 -7.49 11.75
C HIS A 102 -9.22 -8.43 11.92
N GLU A 103 -10.38 -7.90 12.28
CA GLU A 103 -11.64 -8.66 12.40
C GLU A 103 -12.07 -9.21 11.05
N ARG A 104 -12.07 -8.38 9.99
CA ARG A 104 -12.49 -8.76 8.65
C ARG A 104 -11.63 -9.86 8.03
N LEU A 105 -10.32 -9.80 8.23
CA LEU A 105 -9.38 -10.82 7.76
C LEU A 105 -9.34 -12.06 8.64
N GLY A 106 -9.80 -11.94 9.89
CA GLY A 106 -9.81 -13.01 10.88
C GLY A 106 -11.20 -13.64 11.01
N VAL A 107 -11.88 -13.30 12.11
CA VAL A 107 -13.11 -13.97 12.55
C VAL A 107 -14.29 -13.71 11.61
N GLU A 108 -14.36 -12.54 10.99
CA GLU A 108 -15.45 -12.17 10.08
C GLU A 108 -15.12 -12.49 8.61
N SER A 109 -14.05 -13.25 8.36
CA SER A 109 -13.72 -13.68 7.01
C SER A 109 -14.78 -14.65 6.50
N SER A 110 -15.54 -14.24 5.49
CA SER A 110 -16.60 -15.06 4.89
C SER A 110 -16.04 -16.17 4.00
N GLY A 111 -14.75 -16.08 3.65
CA GLY A 111 -14.12 -16.91 2.63
C GLY A 111 -14.54 -16.57 1.20
N ARG A 112 -15.46 -15.61 1.02
CA ARG A 112 -15.95 -15.10 -0.27
C ARG A 112 -15.46 -13.68 -0.52
N ASP A 113 -14.32 -13.35 0.05
CA ASP A 113 -13.72 -12.03 -0.10
C ASP A 113 -12.51 -12.11 -1.00
N PHE A 114 -12.47 -11.24 -1.99
CA PHE A 114 -11.23 -10.95 -2.65
C PHE A 114 -10.39 -10.05 -1.75
N VAL A 115 -9.18 -10.50 -1.37
CA VAL A 115 -8.30 -9.75 -0.48
C VAL A 115 -7.06 -9.25 -1.22
N CYS A 116 -6.98 -7.94 -1.41
CA CYS A 116 -5.78 -7.25 -1.85
C CYS A 116 -4.90 -6.89 -0.64
N TYR A 117 -4.18 -7.89 -0.14
CA TYR A 117 -3.49 -7.84 1.14
C TYR A 117 -2.12 -7.14 1.11
N SER A 118 -1.78 -6.47 2.21
CA SER A 118 -0.40 -6.03 2.50
C SER A 118 -0.08 -6.20 3.99
N PRO A 119 0.97 -6.96 4.37
CA PRO A 119 1.27 -7.24 5.78
C PRO A 119 1.76 -6.02 6.58
N TRP A 120 2.03 -4.90 5.91
CA TRP A 120 2.58 -3.68 6.52
C TRP A 120 1.59 -2.51 6.48
N VAL A 121 0.37 -2.74 6.01
CA VAL A 121 -0.71 -1.76 5.92
C VAL A 121 -1.88 -2.31 6.70
N LYS A 122 -2.18 -1.67 7.82
CA LYS A 122 -3.15 -2.18 8.78
C LYS A 122 -4.56 -1.65 8.57
N THR A 123 -4.72 -0.63 7.74
CA THR A 123 -6.01 -0.02 7.39
C THR A 123 -6.41 -0.40 5.96
N GLY A 124 -7.68 -0.26 5.62
CA GLY A 124 -8.15 -0.61 4.30
C GLY A 124 -9.54 -0.13 3.98
N VAL A 125 -10.09 -0.69 2.91
CA VAL A 125 -11.46 -0.45 2.47
C VAL A 125 -12.08 -1.82 2.21
N VAL A 126 -13.30 -2.01 2.67
CA VAL A 126 -14.17 -3.10 2.19
C VAL A 126 -15.17 -2.50 1.21
N ILE A 127 -15.38 -3.19 0.09
CA ILE A 127 -16.30 -2.77 -0.96
C ILE A 127 -17.22 -3.95 -1.29
N ASP A 128 -18.52 -3.72 -1.33
CA ASP A 128 -19.47 -4.75 -1.70
C ASP A 128 -19.32 -5.13 -3.18
N ASN A 129 -19.36 -6.41 -3.49
CA ASN A 129 -19.51 -6.88 -4.86
C ASN A 129 -20.99 -7.14 -5.12
N ILE A 130 -21.54 -6.44 -6.11
CA ILE A 130 -22.95 -6.50 -6.49
C ILE A 130 -23.15 -7.21 -7.83
N ASP A 131 -22.13 -7.91 -8.33
CA ASP A 131 -22.25 -8.81 -9.47
C ASP A 131 -22.81 -10.16 -9.03
N ASP A 132 -24.08 -10.43 -9.32
CA ASP A 132 -24.75 -11.71 -9.02
C ASP A 132 -24.08 -12.92 -9.71
N ALA A 133 -23.28 -12.69 -10.77
CA ALA A 133 -22.56 -13.75 -11.46
C ALA A 133 -21.22 -14.11 -10.78
N ASP A 134 -20.69 -13.25 -9.92
CA ASP A 134 -19.42 -13.46 -9.23
C ASP A 134 -19.64 -14.11 -7.85
N PRO A 135 -19.00 -15.25 -7.53
CA PRO A 135 -19.06 -15.82 -6.18
C PRO A 135 -18.38 -14.98 -5.10
N ILE A 136 -17.58 -13.97 -5.45
CA ILE A 136 -16.95 -13.03 -4.51
C ILE A 136 -18.01 -12.03 -4.04
N GLU A 137 -18.26 -11.96 -2.74
CA GLU A 137 -19.26 -11.07 -2.13
C GLU A 137 -18.68 -9.70 -1.77
N SER A 138 -17.37 -9.62 -1.50
CA SER A 138 -16.74 -8.34 -1.19
C SER A 138 -15.26 -8.27 -1.55
N TRP A 139 -14.76 -7.04 -1.69
CA TRP A 139 -13.37 -6.72 -1.94
C TRP A 139 -12.76 -6.04 -0.72
N VAL A 140 -11.78 -6.68 -0.09
CA VAL A 140 -11.04 -6.12 1.06
C VAL A 140 -9.66 -5.68 0.59
N ILE A 141 -9.40 -4.38 0.63
CA ILE A 141 -8.21 -3.77 0.03
C ILE A 141 -7.41 -3.01 1.08
N CYS A 142 -6.19 -3.46 1.36
CA CYS A 142 -5.26 -2.73 2.21
C CYS A 142 -4.85 -1.40 1.55
N SER A 143 -5.00 -0.29 2.27
CA SER A 143 -4.60 1.04 1.78
C SER A 143 -4.09 1.91 2.92
N ARG A 144 -3.02 2.66 2.66
CA ARG A 144 -2.51 3.69 3.61
C ARG A 144 -3.32 4.98 3.57
N ARG A 145 -4.24 5.10 2.61
CA ARG A 145 -5.12 6.26 2.44
C ARG A 145 -6.52 5.76 2.09
N PRO A 146 -7.18 5.05 3.02
CA PRO A 146 -8.46 4.41 2.75
C PRO A 146 -9.54 5.45 2.41
N ASP A 147 -9.57 6.59 3.11
CA ASP A 147 -10.52 7.67 2.84
C ASP A 147 -10.42 8.20 1.40
N ARG A 148 -9.18 8.42 0.93
CA ARG A 148 -8.95 8.87 -0.46
C ARG A 148 -9.37 7.82 -1.48
N LEU A 149 -9.22 6.54 -1.16
CA LEU A 149 -9.67 5.47 -2.05
C LEU A 149 -11.20 5.47 -2.14
N VAL A 150 -11.89 5.55 -1.01
CA VAL A 150 -13.36 5.65 -0.98
C VAL A 150 -13.86 6.88 -1.72
N GLU A 151 -13.25 8.05 -1.50
CA GLU A 151 -13.59 9.29 -2.21
C GLU A 151 -13.40 9.14 -3.73
N SER A 152 -12.30 8.51 -4.14
CA SER A 152 -12.02 8.26 -5.57
C SER A 152 -13.04 7.30 -6.18
N LEU A 153 -13.43 6.24 -5.45
CA LEU A 153 -14.48 5.32 -5.87
C LEU A 153 -15.81 6.07 -6.03
N LYS A 154 -16.25 6.80 -5.02
CA LYS A 154 -17.49 7.61 -5.07
C LYS A 154 -17.53 8.60 -6.24
N THR A 155 -16.38 9.14 -6.64
CA THR A 155 -16.29 10.07 -7.76
C THR A 155 -16.48 9.40 -9.12
N HIS A 156 -16.07 8.13 -9.26
CA HIS A 156 -16.07 7.41 -10.54
C HIS A 156 -17.14 6.32 -10.64
N THR A 157 -17.69 5.87 -9.51
CA THR A 157 -18.84 4.98 -9.48
C THR A 157 -20.07 5.76 -9.94
N PRO A 158 -20.80 5.27 -10.94
CA PRO A 158 -22.02 5.93 -11.38
C PRO A 158 -23.02 5.98 -10.24
N SER A 159 -23.62 7.15 -10.01
CA SER A 159 -24.74 7.30 -9.09
C SER A 159 -25.89 6.39 -9.56
N ARG A 160 -26.26 5.42 -8.72
CA ARG A 160 -27.28 4.41 -9.00
C ARG A 160 -28.62 4.79 -8.42
#